data_AF-A0A8H7K165-F1
#
_entry.id   AF-A0A8H7K165-F1
#
_cell.length_a   1.000
_cell.length_b   1.000
_cell.length_c   1.000
_cell.angle_alpha   90.00
_cell.angle_beta   90.00
_cell.angle_gamma   90.00
#
_symmetry.space_group_name_H-M   'P 1'
#
loop_
_entity.id
_entity.type
_entity.pdbx_description
1 polymer ?
#
loop_
_entity_poly.entity_id
_entity_poly.type
_entity_poly.pdbx_seq_one_letter_code
_entity_poly.pdbx_strand_id
1 'polypeptide(L)'
;MLARTFLIMAKACWARSTPLLEELTHYQSAVQSPKVQAGSAHNFNFMQFSASEPTVVETDVVIVGSGCGGGVCAKVLAEAGHRVLVVDRGYYFQPESLPMKAALVDQVLQAGGGLTTVDGSTMVIAGSSWGGGGSINWSVSLQTPDEIRQEWARDGLPVFTSTEYQESLDRVCAVMGVNDKHNNFNFANKLIKEGAESLGWRFKVCPQNTAGHEEHSCGASCGMGCREGKKQGPAVSWLPLAAKSGARFIEGFDVSKITFDDRNGLKEATGIERGLGPLVTRQGLHFHARDGLGNLFKSRQRKLL
;
A
#
# COMPACT_ATOMS: atom_id res chain seq x y z
N MET A 1 2.36 30.71 20.63
CA MET A 1 2.02 29.42 19.99
C MET A 1 1.51 29.61 18.56
N LEU A 2 0.47 30.44 18.32
CA LEU A 2 -0.07 30.75 16.98
C LEU A 2 0.96 31.26 15.95
N ALA A 3 1.82 32.21 16.30
CA ALA A 3 2.82 32.75 15.36
C ALA A 3 3.77 31.66 14.83
N ARG A 4 4.14 30.69 15.67
CA ARG A 4 5.00 29.56 15.27
C ARG A 4 4.26 28.63 14.29
N THR A 5 2.98 28.38 14.53
CA THR A 5 2.12 27.61 13.62
C THR A 5 1.97 28.31 12.26
N PHE A 6 1.68 29.62 12.25
CA PHE A 6 1.59 30.40 11.01
C PHE A 6 2.91 30.42 10.24
N LEU A 7 4.06 30.53 10.93
CA LEU A 7 5.37 30.45 10.30
C LEU A 7 5.66 29.07 9.70
N ILE A 8 5.28 27.98 10.38
CA ILE A 8 5.41 26.62 9.84
C ILE A 8 4.55 26.46 8.59
N MET A 9 3.29 26.90 8.65
CA MET A 9 2.39 26.88 7.49
C MET A 9 2.92 27.70 6.33
N ALA A 10 3.38 28.94 6.58
CA ALA A 10 3.95 29.81 5.55
C ALA A 10 5.17 29.17 4.90
N LYS A 11 6.07 28.55 5.70
CA LYS A 11 7.23 27.81 5.19
C LYS A 11 6.82 26.60 4.35
N ALA A 12 5.83 25.84 4.80
CA ALA A 12 5.31 24.68 4.07
C ALA A 12 4.67 25.09 2.74
N CYS A 13 3.87 26.16 2.74
CA CYS A 13 3.29 26.71 1.51
C CYS A 13 4.38 27.22 0.55
N TRP A 14 5.34 28.00 1.06
CA TRP A 14 6.44 28.53 0.25
C TRP A 14 7.29 27.41 -0.35
N ALA A 15 7.67 26.40 0.44
CA ALA A 15 8.47 25.27 -0.03
C ALA A 15 7.76 24.43 -1.12
N ARG A 16 6.42 24.41 -1.14
CA ARG A 16 5.62 23.68 -2.14
C ARG A 16 5.39 24.47 -3.43
N SER A 17 5.50 25.81 -3.39
CA SER A 17 5.16 26.68 -4.53
C SER A 17 6.35 27.37 -5.16
N THR A 18 7.49 27.45 -4.46
CA THR A 18 8.67 28.17 -4.94
C THR A 18 9.52 27.31 -5.88
N PRO A 19 9.89 27.80 -7.08
CA PRO A 19 10.86 27.12 -7.94
C PRO A 19 12.30 27.20 -7.38
N LEU A 20 12.57 28.20 -6.51
CA LEU A 20 13.90 28.44 -5.95
C LEU A 20 14.43 27.28 -5.10
N LEU A 21 13.55 26.45 -4.52
CA LEU A 21 13.98 25.33 -3.69
C LEU A 21 14.72 24.27 -4.52
N GLU A 22 14.26 23.99 -5.74
CA GLU A 22 14.94 23.06 -6.65
C GLU A 22 16.32 23.61 -7.07
N GLU A 23 16.38 24.92 -7.38
CA GLU A 23 17.62 25.60 -7.75
C GLU A 23 18.66 25.60 -6.62
N LEU A 24 18.24 25.94 -5.39
CA LEU A 24 19.13 26.04 -4.22
C LEU A 24 19.62 24.68 -3.72
N THR A 25 18.83 23.62 -3.91
CA THR A 25 19.17 22.29 -3.41
C THR A 25 19.87 21.43 -4.47
N HIS A 26 19.94 21.92 -5.71
CA HIS A 26 20.33 21.13 -6.88
C HIS A 26 19.53 19.82 -7.01
N TYR A 27 18.35 19.76 -6.41
CA TYR A 27 17.49 18.58 -6.43
C TYR A 27 16.89 18.44 -7.82
N GLN A 28 17.29 17.38 -8.53
CA GLN A 28 16.65 17.00 -9.79
C GLN A 28 15.56 15.96 -9.50
N SER A 29 14.30 16.35 -9.74
CA SER A 29 13.19 15.40 -9.69
C SER A 29 13.37 14.29 -10.74
N ALA A 30 12.98 13.06 -10.43
CA ALA A 30 12.99 11.93 -11.38
C ALA A 30 12.29 12.26 -12.72
N VAL A 31 11.29 13.16 -12.69
CA VAL A 31 10.54 13.60 -13.87
C VAL A 31 11.40 14.38 -14.86
N GLN A 32 12.46 15.05 -14.39
CA GLN A 32 13.31 15.91 -15.21
C GLN A 32 14.51 15.16 -15.80
N SER A 33 14.75 13.90 -15.41
CA SER A 33 15.85 13.09 -15.95
C SER A 33 15.40 12.35 -17.22
N PRO A 34 16.00 12.61 -18.40
CA PRO A 34 15.68 11.89 -19.64
C PRO A 34 15.93 10.38 -19.58
N LYS A 35 16.68 9.93 -18.57
CA LYS A 35 17.03 8.52 -18.36
C LYS A 35 15.92 7.71 -17.66
N VAL A 36 14.91 8.38 -17.08
CA VAL A 36 13.83 7.73 -16.31
C VAL A 36 12.60 7.57 -17.21
N GLN A 37 12.43 6.37 -17.76
CA GLN A 37 11.25 6.02 -18.56
C GLN A 37 10.11 5.51 -17.68
N ALA A 38 8.88 5.75 -18.11
CA ALA A 38 7.71 5.20 -17.45
C ALA A 38 7.67 3.68 -17.65
N GLY A 39 7.43 2.94 -16.57
CA GLY A 39 7.22 1.50 -16.62
C GLY A 39 5.87 1.13 -17.22
N SER A 40 5.62 -0.16 -17.43
CA SER A 40 4.33 -0.62 -17.93
C SER A 40 3.22 -0.44 -16.91
N ALA A 41 2.10 0.13 -17.33
CA ALA A 41 0.88 0.16 -16.54
C ALA A 41 0.07 -1.13 -16.68
N HIS A 42 -0.60 -1.53 -15.60
CA HIS A 42 -1.58 -2.61 -15.66
C HIS A 42 -2.98 -2.05 -15.90
N ASN A 43 -3.71 -2.62 -16.84
CA ASN A 43 -5.10 -2.27 -17.06
C ASN A 43 -6.01 -3.07 -16.11
N PHE A 44 -6.36 -2.48 -14.96
CA PHE A 44 -7.21 -3.12 -13.97
C PHE A 44 -8.68 -3.27 -14.41
N ASN A 45 -9.12 -2.61 -15.49
CA ASN A 45 -10.53 -2.60 -15.92
C ASN A 45 -11.49 -2.26 -14.76
N PHE A 46 -11.25 -1.11 -14.10
CA PHE A 46 -12.06 -0.65 -12.98
C PHE A 46 -13.54 -0.57 -13.36
N MET A 47 -14.40 -1.14 -12.53
CA MET A 47 -15.84 -1.04 -12.73
C MET A 47 -16.29 0.41 -12.52
N GLN A 48 -17.04 0.93 -13.48
CA GLN A 48 -17.61 2.28 -13.44
C GLN A 48 -19.13 2.16 -13.30
N PHE A 49 -19.72 3.03 -12.48
CA PHE A 49 -21.16 3.04 -12.20
C PHE A 49 -21.73 4.41 -12.53
N SER A 50 -22.93 4.45 -13.12
CA SER A 50 -23.67 5.70 -13.28
C SER A 50 -24.22 6.16 -11.92
N ALA A 51 -24.32 7.47 -11.71
CA ALA A 51 -24.86 8.04 -10.46
C ALA A 51 -26.39 7.85 -10.30
N SER A 52 -27.08 7.41 -11.36
CA SER A 52 -28.54 7.43 -11.42
C SER A 52 -29.22 6.27 -10.72
N GLU A 53 -28.58 5.10 -10.58
CA GLU A 53 -29.23 3.90 -10.04
C GLU A 53 -28.32 3.10 -9.08
N PRO A 54 -28.87 2.56 -7.97
CA PRO A 54 -28.16 1.62 -7.12
C PRO A 54 -27.76 0.37 -7.91
N THR A 55 -26.47 0.09 -8.01
CA THR A 55 -25.96 -1.10 -8.70
C THR A 55 -25.61 -2.19 -7.70
N VAL A 56 -26.21 -3.37 -7.85
CA VAL A 56 -25.85 -4.54 -7.06
C VAL A 56 -24.71 -5.29 -7.76
N VAL A 57 -23.66 -5.60 -7.00
CA VAL A 57 -22.49 -6.32 -7.50
C VAL A 57 -22.29 -7.57 -6.64
N GLU A 58 -22.72 -8.71 -7.16
CA GLU A 58 -22.51 -9.98 -6.48
C GLU A 58 -21.03 -10.39 -6.49
N THR A 59 -20.53 -10.82 -5.33
CA THR A 59 -19.20 -11.40 -5.16
C THR A 59 -19.20 -12.27 -3.90
N ASP A 60 -18.20 -13.15 -3.76
CA ASP A 60 -18.08 -14.03 -2.60
C ASP A 60 -17.27 -13.36 -1.49
N VAL A 61 -16.24 -12.59 -1.86
CA VAL A 61 -15.38 -11.84 -0.94
C VAL A 61 -15.20 -10.41 -1.41
N VAL A 62 -15.16 -9.50 -0.45
CA VAL A 62 -14.89 -8.08 -0.65
C VAL A 62 -13.72 -7.67 0.20
N ILE A 63 -12.75 -7.03 -0.43
CA ILE A 63 -11.54 -6.53 0.22
C ILE A 63 -11.61 -5.02 0.20
N VAL A 64 -11.71 -4.43 1.39
CA VAL A 64 -11.70 -2.97 1.58
C VAL A 64 -10.25 -2.51 1.75
N GLY A 65 -9.75 -1.78 0.76
CA GLY A 65 -8.37 -1.32 0.67
C GLY A 65 -7.49 -2.22 -0.20
N SER A 66 -6.82 -1.61 -1.17
CA SER A 66 -5.91 -2.24 -2.13
C SER A 66 -4.43 -2.25 -1.67
N GLY A 67 -4.18 -1.94 -0.39
CA GLY A 67 -2.84 -1.89 0.19
C GLY A 67 -2.12 -3.24 0.26
N CYS A 68 -0.98 -3.30 0.98
CA CYS A 68 -0.14 -4.50 1.05
C CYS A 68 -0.90 -5.77 1.48
N GLY A 69 -1.73 -5.68 2.53
CA GLY A 69 -2.57 -6.80 2.94
C GLY A 69 -3.68 -7.12 1.93
N GLY A 70 -4.37 -6.11 1.42
CA GLY A 70 -5.47 -6.27 0.47
C GLY A 70 -5.06 -6.94 -0.84
N GLY A 71 -3.92 -6.53 -1.41
CA GLY A 71 -3.37 -7.14 -2.62
C GLY A 71 -3.03 -8.62 -2.44
N VAL A 72 -2.37 -8.98 -1.33
CA VAL A 72 -2.04 -10.39 -1.01
C VAL A 72 -3.31 -11.22 -0.85
N CYS A 73 -4.27 -10.74 -0.04
CA CYS A 73 -5.56 -11.41 0.16
C CYS A 73 -6.30 -11.60 -1.15
N ALA A 74 -6.36 -10.56 -2.00
CA ALA A 74 -7.06 -10.61 -3.28
C ALA A 74 -6.49 -11.69 -4.18
N LYS A 75 -5.17 -11.75 -4.30
CA LYS A 75 -4.47 -12.74 -5.10
C LYS A 75 -4.73 -14.16 -4.58
N VAL A 76 -4.54 -14.39 -3.28
CA VAL A 76 -4.70 -15.73 -2.68
C VAL A 76 -6.13 -16.25 -2.79
N LEU A 77 -7.13 -15.40 -2.56
CA LEU A 77 -8.54 -15.79 -2.61
C LEU A 77 -9.04 -15.97 -4.05
N ALA A 78 -8.60 -15.14 -5.00
CA ALA A 78 -8.95 -15.29 -6.40
C ALA A 78 -8.34 -16.58 -6.98
N GLU A 79 -7.08 -16.90 -6.67
CA GLU A 79 -6.45 -18.18 -7.05
C GLU A 79 -7.16 -19.40 -6.44
N ALA A 80 -7.81 -19.23 -5.29
CA ALA A 80 -8.62 -20.28 -4.69
C ALA A 80 -10.01 -20.45 -5.36
N GLY A 81 -10.32 -19.64 -6.38
CA GLY A 81 -11.55 -19.72 -7.17
C GLY A 81 -12.72 -18.89 -6.62
N HIS A 82 -12.48 -17.99 -5.66
CA HIS A 82 -13.53 -17.09 -5.17
C HIS A 82 -13.73 -15.91 -6.12
N ARG A 83 -14.99 -15.46 -6.26
CA ARG A 83 -15.28 -14.14 -6.83
C ARG A 83 -14.80 -13.10 -5.81
N VAL A 84 -13.78 -12.34 -6.18
CA VAL A 84 -13.17 -11.32 -5.33
C VAL A 84 -13.41 -9.95 -5.92
N LEU A 85 -13.92 -9.04 -5.09
CA LEU A 85 -14.02 -7.62 -5.38
C LEU A 85 -13.07 -6.85 -4.45
N VAL A 86 -12.16 -6.06 -5.01
CA VAL A 86 -11.35 -5.12 -4.23
C VAL A 86 -11.89 -3.71 -4.44
N VAL A 87 -12.11 -2.98 -3.35
CA VAL A 87 -12.53 -1.59 -3.38
C VAL A 87 -11.49 -0.73 -2.68
N ASP A 88 -11.17 0.43 -3.26
CA ASP A 88 -10.27 1.40 -2.64
C ASP A 88 -10.82 2.82 -2.82
N ARG A 89 -10.60 3.68 -1.81
CA ARG A 89 -10.97 5.10 -1.86
C ARG A 89 -10.03 5.92 -2.74
N GLY A 90 -8.79 5.46 -2.90
CA GLY A 90 -7.78 6.06 -3.75
C GLY A 90 -7.97 5.69 -5.22
N TYR A 91 -7.28 6.44 -6.08
CA TYR A 91 -7.24 6.21 -7.53
C TYR A 91 -5.91 5.59 -7.95
N TYR A 92 -5.92 4.87 -9.07
CA TYR A 92 -4.73 4.36 -9.74
C TYR A 92 -4.10 5.45 -10.59
N PHE A 93 -2.84 5.73 -10.30
CA PHE A 93 -2.02 6.66 -11.07
C PHE A 93 -1.12 5.87 -12.01
N GLN A 94 -1.22 6.20 -13.29
CA GLN A 94 -0.35 5.67 -14.33
C GLN A 94 1.11 6.04 -14.04
N PRO A 95 2.10 5.19 -14.38
CA PRO A 95 3.51 5.46 -14.14
C PRO A 95 3.97 6.82 -14.72
N GLU A 96 3.40 7.26 -15.83
CA GLU A 96 3.67 8.56 -16.47
C GLU A 96 3.27 9.76 -15.61
N SER A 97 2.31 9.59 -14.71
CA SER A 97 1.86 10.61 -13.75
C SER A 97 2.70 10.64 -12.48
N LEU A 98 3.65 9.71 -12.34
CA LEU A 98 4.52 9.59 -11.17
C LEU A 98 5.96 10.06 -11.46
N PRO A 99 6.72 10.47 -10.43
CA PRO A 99 6.27 10.72 -9.05
C PRO A 99 5.26 11.87 -8.94
N MET A 100 4.38 11.78 -7.95
CA MET A 100 3.37 12.79 -7.69
C MET A 100 4.00 14.13 -7.29
N LYS A 101 3.53 15.21 -7.90
CA LYS A 101 4.01 16.57 -7.60
C LYS A 101 3.56 16.99 -6.20
N ALA A 102 4.35 17.82 -5.52
CA ALA A 102 4.05 18.29 -4.17
C ALA A 102 2.67 18.96 -4.05
N ALA A 103 2.24 19.70 -5.08
CA ALA A 103 0.92 20.33 -5.15
C ALA A 103 -0.26 19.33 -5.19
N LEU A 104 0.00 18.05 -5.49
CA LEU A 104 -0.99 16.99 -5.62
C LEU A 104 -0.80 15.90 -4.55
N VAL A 105 -0.06 16.20 -3.48
CA VAL A 105 0.27 15.23 -2.42
C VAL A 105 -0.97 14.60 -1.78
N ASP A 106 -2.08 15.36 -1.67
CA ASP A 106 -3.36 14.89 -1.12
C ASP A 106 -3.97 13.75 -1.93
N GLN A 107 -3.56 13.56 -3.19
CA GLN A 107 -4.02 12.46 -4.04
C GLN A 107 -3.36 11.11 -3.69
N VAL A 108 -2.18 11.13 -3.05
CA VAL A 108 -1.42 9.91 -2.73
C VAL A 108 -1.20 9.72 -1.23
N LEU A 109 -1.36 10.78 -0.43
CA LEU A 109 -1.28 10.75 1.04
C LEU A 109 -2.62 11.17 1.66
N GLN A 110 -3.07 10.41 2.64
CA GLN A 110 -4.26 10.75 3.41
C GLN A 110 -4.04 12.06 4.17
N ALA A 111 -5.00 12.99 4.04
CA ALA A 111 -4.90 14.34 4.62
C ALA A 111 -3.57 15.04 4.29
N GLY A 112 -2.99 14.78 3.11
CA GLY A 112 -1.72 15.35 2.69
C GLY A 112 -0.51 14.93 3.52
N GLY A 113 -0.62 13.84 4.28
CA GLY A 113 0.40 13.37 5.22
C GLY A 113 0.29 14.01 6.61
N GLY A 114 -0.78 14.76 6.87
CA GLY A 114 -1.01 15.47 8.14
C GLY A 114 -2.02 14.80 9.07
N LEU A 115 -2.20 13.47 9.00
CA LEU A 115 -3.05 12.80 10.00
C LEU A 115 -2.39 12.88 11.37
N THR A 116 -3.09 13.45 12.34
CA THR A 116 -2.60 13.53 13.73
C THR A 116 -3.63 12.98 14.70
N THR A 117 -3.17 12.52 15.86
CA THR A 117 -4.04 12.28 17.00
C THR A 117 -4.71 13.59 17.45
N VAL A 118 -5.85 13.48 18.16
CA VAL A 118 -6.64 14.64 18.61
C VAL A 118 -5.83 15.58 19.51
N ASP A 119 -4.93 15.02 20.31
CA ASP A 119 -4.01 15.76 21.18
C ASP A 119 -2.72 16.23 20.46
N GLY A 120 -2.54 15.87 19.20
CA GLY A 120 -1.37 16.20 18.39
C GLY A 120 -0.07 15.50 18.79
N SER A 121 -0.11 14.50 19.68
CA SER A 121 1.08 13.79 20.17
C SER A 121 1.72 12.87 19.13
N THR A 122 0.93 12.37 18.18
CA THR A 122 1.38 11.44 17.12
C THR A 122 0.90 11.91 15.76
N MET A 123 1.78 11.81 14.76
CA MET A 123 1.47 12.02 13.34
C MET A 123 1.61 10.69 12.59
N VAL A 124 0.63 10.38 11.74
CA VAL A 124 0.59 9.17 10.91
C VAL A 124 0.64 9.58 9.45
N ILE A 125 1.52 8.93 8.68
CA ILE A 125 1.56 9.10 7.23
C ILE A 125 0.99 7.84 6.60
N ALA A 126 -0.11 7.97 5.88
CA ALA A 126 -0.82 6.85 5.26
C ALA A 126 -1.04 7.11 3.76
N GLY A 127 -0.84 6.08 2.96
CA GLY A 127 -1.12 6.15 1.52
C GLY A 127 -2.61 6.17 1.22
N SER A 128 -3.00 6.96 0.22
CA SER A 128 -4.38 7.19 -0.21
C SER A 128 -4.55 7.06 -1.73
N SER A 129 -3.82 6.12 -2.34
CA SER A 129 -3.86 5.79 -3.77
C SER A 129 -4.01 4.28 -3.95
N TRP A 130 -4.31 3.82 -5.17
CA TRP A 130 -4.32 2.39 -5.49
C TRP A 130 -2.97 1.75 -5.14
N GLY A 131 -3.00 0.67 -4.36
CA GLY A 131 -1.84 0.03 -3.74
C GLY A 131 -1.47 0.56 -2.35
N GLY A 132 -2.18 1.58 -1.84
CA GLY A 132 -2.06 2.12 -0.50
C GLY A 132 -0.64 2.59 -0.15
N GLY A 133 -0.23 2.34 1.10
CA GLY A 133 1.14 2.66 1.57
C GLY A 133 2.25 1.98 0.76
N GLY A 134 1.96 0.84 0.11
CA GLY A 134 2.93 0.15 -0.75
C GLY A 134 3.30 0.93 -2.01
N SER A 135 2.44 1.84 -2.47
CA SER A 135 2.70 2.71 -3.62
C SER A 135 3.64 3.87 -3.28
N ILE A 136 3.74 4.25 -2.01
CA ILE A 136 4.43 5.47 -1.55
C ILE A 136 5.51 5.24 -0.48
N ASN A 137 5.84 4.00 -0.13
CA ASN A 137 6.94 3.70 0.79
C ASN A 137 8.31 3.70 0.09
N TRP A 138 9.39 3.44 0.85
CA TRP A 138 10.78 3.39 0.37
C TRP A 138 11.26 2.00 -0.07
N SER A 139 10.37 1.07 -0.44
CA SER A 139 10.71 -0.28 -0.92
C SER A 139 11.36 -1.23 0.11
N VAL A 140 11.87 -0.72 1.22
CA VAL A 140 12.52 -1.52 2.27
C VAL A 140 11.55 -2.59 2.78
N SER A 141 11.99 -3.84 2.72
CA SER A 141 11.18 -5.01 3.02
C SER A 141 11.95 -5.95 3.94
N LEU A 142 11.69 -5.86 5.24
CA LEU A 142 12.41 -6.60 6.27
C LEU A 142 11.64 -7.87 6.66
N GLN A 143 12.37 -8.97 6.83
CA GLN A 143 11.88 -10.10 7.60
C GLN A 143 11.81 -9.69 9.08
N THR A 144 10.76 -10.12 9.79
CA THR A 144 10.61 -9.84 11.23
C THR A 144 11.75 -10.49 11.99
N PRO A 145 12.56 -9.74 12.77
CA PRO A 145 13.68 -10.30 13.51
C PRO A 145 13.22 -11.38 14.51
N ASP A 146 14.02 -12.44 14.68
CA ASP A 146 13.67 -13.57 15.54
C ASP A 146 13.45 -13.16 17.00
N GLU A 147 14.24 -12.21 17.52
CA GLU A 147 14.08 -11.71 18.89
C GLU A 147 12.69 -11.09 19.12
N ILE A 148 12.19 -10.32 18.14
CA ILE A 148 10.86 -9.70 18.17
C ILE A 148 9.76 -10.77 18.04
N ARG A 149 9.97 -11.77 17.19
CA ARG A 149 9.02 -12.90 17.05
C ARG A 149 8.89 -13.67 18.36
N GLN A 150 10.01 -13.93 19.03
CA GLN A 150 10.04 -14.60 20.32
C GLN A 150 9.38 -13.77 21.42
N GLU A 151 9.58 -12.45 21.40
CA GLU A 151 8.88 -11.51 22.29
C GLU A 151 7.36 -11.61 22.13
N TRP A 152 6.84 -11.45 20.90
CA TRP A 152 5.40 -11.54 20.65
C TRP A 152 4.81 -12.91 20.98
N ALA A 153 5.57 -13.98 20.77
CA ALA A 153 5.15 -15.33 21.15
C ALA A 153 5.02 -15.49 22.67
N ARG A 154 5.95 -14.93 23.46
CA ARG A 154 5.85 -14.89 24.93
C ARG A 154 4.65 -14.07 25.41
N ASP A 155 4.27 -13.04 24.65
CA ASP A 155 3.10 -12.18 24.93
C ASP A 155 1.76 -12.79 24.45
N GLY A 156 1.75 -14.07 24.10
CA GLY A 156 0.52 -14.81 23.79
C GLY A 156 0.19 -14.92 22.31
N LEU A 157 1.13 -14.60 21.41
CA LEU A 157 0.96 -14.72 19.95
C LEU A 157 1.90 -15.80 19.36
N PRO A 158 1.72 -17.09 19.70
CA PRO A 158 2.68 -18.16 19.35
C PRO A 158 2.85 -18.37 17.83
N VAL A 159 1.88 -17.91 17.03
CA VAL A 159 1.93 -17.96 15.57
C VAL A 159 3.19 -17.31 15.00
N PHE A 160 3.75 -16.27 15.64
CA PHE A 160 4.94 -15.59 15.12
C PHE A 160 6.20 -16.47 15.15
N THR A 161 6.24 -17.50 15.98
CA THR A 161 7.34 -18.48 16.02
C THR A 161 7.06 -19.74 15.20
N SER A 162 5.91 -19.81 14.54
CA SER A 162 5.52 -20.99 13.78
C SER A 162 6.20 -21.07 12.42
N THR A 163 6.19 -22.27 11.83
CA THR A 163 6.74 -22.49 10.48
C THR A 163 5.88 -21.77 9.43
N GLU A 164 4.56 -21.77 9.61
CA GLU A 164 3.60 -21.13 8.70
C GLU A 164 3.82 -19.62 8.58
N TYR A 165 4.24 -18.95 9.67
CA TYR A 165 4.60 -17.54 9.62
C TYR A 165 5.89 -17.31 8.82
N GLN A 166 6.90 -18.16 8.99
CA GLN A 166 8.13 -18.07 8.20
C GLN A 166 7.85 -18.29 6.71
N GLU A 167 7.10 -19.34 6.37
CA GLU A 167 6.70 -19.63 4.99
C GLU A 167 5.91 -18.47 4.37
N SER A 168 5.08 -17.79 5.17
CA SER A 168 4.34 -16.60 4.72
C SER A 168 5.27 -15.44 4.39
N LEU A 169 6.28 -15.16 5.24
CA LEU A 169 7.27 -14.13 4.98
C LEU A 169 8.11 -14.47 3.73
N ASP A 170 8.59 -15.71 3.62
CA ASP A 170 9.40 -16.16 2.50
C ASP A 170 8.62 -16.08 1.18
N ARG A 171 7.35 -16.50 1.17
CA ARG A 171 6.47 -16.38 0.00
C ARG A 171 6.27 -14.93 -0.41
N VAL A 172 6.05 -14.02 0.55
CA VAL A 172 5.83 -12.60 0.25
C VAL A 172 7.10 -11.96 -0.30
N CYS A 173 8.25 -12.22 0.31
CA CYS A 173 9.55 -11.76 -0.17
C CYS A 173 9.87 -12.30 -1.57
N ALA A 174 9.60 -13.59 -1.82
CA ALA A 174 9.84 -14.21 -3.12
C ALA A 174 8.98 -13.60 -4.24
N VAL A 175 7.67 -13.40 -4.02
CA VAL A 175 6.78 -12.79 -5.02
C VAL A 175 7.21 -11.37 -5.37
N MET A 176 7.68 -10.60 -4.39
CA MET A 176 8.14 -9.21 -4.62
C MET A 176 9.63 -9.13 -5.01
N GLY A 177 10.32 -10.27 -5.12
CA GLY A 177 11.74 -10.35 -5.43
C GLY A 177 12.61 -9.52 -4.48
N VAL A 178 12.34 -9.59 -3.17
CA VAL A 178 13.06 -8.83 -2.15
C VAL A 178 14.52 -9.25 -2.09
N ASN A 179 15.44 -8.31 -2.24
CA ASN A 179 16.88 -8.56 -2.15
C ASN A 179 17.66 -7.27 -1.84
N ASP A 180 18.96 -7.39 -1.59
CA ASP A 180 19.88 -6.27 -1.33
C ASP A 180 20.85 -6.01 -2.50
N LYS A 181 20.66 -6.67 -3.64
CA LYS A 181 21.49 -6.47 -4.83
C LYS A 181 21.19 -5.11 -5.44
N HIS A 182 22.22 -4.48 -5.99
CA HIS A 182 22.14 -3.15 -6.62
C HIS A 182 21.70 -2.01 -5.67
N ASN A 183 21.73 -2.24 -4.34
CA ASN A 183 21.50 -1.20 -3.34
C ASN A 183 22.79 -0.41 -3.08
N ASN A 184 23.06 0.56 -3.95
CA ASN A 184 24.22 1.43 -3.81
C ASN A 184 24.00 2.54 -2.78
N PHE A 185 25.04 2.84 -2.01
CA PHE A 185 24.99 3.91 -1.02
C PHE A 185 25.28 5.25 -1.69
N ASN A 186 24.41 6.23 -1.47
CA ASN A 186 24.75 7.63 -1.70
C ASN A 186 25.86 8.07 -0.73
N PHE A 187 26.42 9.27 -0.95
CA PHE A 187 27.51 9.80 -0.13
C PHE A 187 27.19 9.80 1.37
N ALA A 188 26.00 10.27 1.76
CA ALA A 188 25.59 10.31 3.16
C ALA A 188 25.53 8.91 3.80
N ASN A 189 24.97 7.93 3.11
CA ASN A 189 24.91 6.54 3.57
C ASN A 189 26.30 5.91 3.68
N LYS A 190 27.24 6.26 2.79
CA LYS A 190 28.66 5.82 2.90
C LYS A 190 29.31 6.35 4.17
N LEU A 191 29.12 7.65 4.48
CA LEU A 191 29.67 8.24 5.70
C LEU A 191 29.09 7.62 6.98
N ILE A 192 27.78 7.33 6.99
CA ILE A 192 27.14 6.64 8.13
C ILE A 192 27.74 5.24 8.30
N LYS A 193 27.93 4.51 7.20
CA LYS A 193 28.58 3.20 7.22
C LYS A 193 30.00 3.28 7.77
N GLU A 194 30.83 4.18 7.25
CA GLU A 194 32.22 4.37 7.68
C GLU A 194 32.31 4.75 9.17
N GLY A 195 31.42 5.65 9.62
CA GLY A 195 31.29 6.02 11.03
C GLY A 195 30.92 4.83 11.91
N ALA A 196 29.91 4.04 11.53
CA ALA A 196 29.51 2.83 12.25
C ALA A 196 30.66 1.81 12.32
N GLU A 197 31.37 1.58 11.21
CA GLU A 197 32.53 0.69 11.17
C GLU A 197 33.66 1.16 12.10
N SER A 198 33.95 2.48 12.12
CA SER A 198 34.98 3.04 13.01
C SER A 198 34.68 2.88 14.50
N LEU A 199 33.39 2.80 14.86
CA LEU A 199 32.91 2.59 16.23
C LEU A 199 32.75 1.10 16.58
N GLY A 200 33.06 0.19 15.64
CA GLY A 200 32.87 -1.25 15.82
C GLY A 200 31.40 -1.67 15.81
N TRP A 201 30.50 -0.85 15.26
CA TRP A 201 29.08 -1.17 15.16
C TRP A 201 28.78 -2.04 13.95
N ARG A 202 27.75 -2.90 14.08
CA ARG A 202 27.26 -3.71 12.97
C ARG A 202 26.35 -2.87 12.08
N PHE A 203 26.51 -2.99 10.77
CA PHE A 203 25.59 -2.45 9.78
C PHE A 203 25.10 -3.55 8.85
N LYS A 204 23.94 -3.35 8.22
CA LYS A 204 23.39 -4.23 7.18
C LYS A 204 22.74 -3.40 6.10
N VAL A 205 22.84 -3.84 4.84
CA VAL A 205 22.08 -3.25 3.74
C VAL A 205 20.61 -3.61 3.93
N CYS A 206 19.73 -2.61 3.86
CA CYS A 206 18.29 -2.84 3.92
C CYS A 206 17.82 -3.50 2.61
N PRO A 207 17.27 -4.72 2.62
CA PRO A 207 16.71 -5.33 1.43
C PRO A 207 15.49 -4.56 0.91
N GLN A 208 15.33 -4.53 -0.41
CA GLN A 208 14.28 -3.78 -1.10
C GLN A 208 13.46 -4.69 -2.02
N ASN A 209 12.18 -4.37 -2.21
CA ASN A 209 11.29 -5.07 -3.14
C ASN A 209 11.41 -4.55 -4.59
N THR A 210 12.63 -4.56 -5.14
CA THR A 210 12.93 -4.05 -6.49
C THR A 210 13.03 -5.13 -7.55
N ALA A 211 12.65 -6.38 -7.24
CA ALA A 211 12.79 -7.55 -8.12
C ALA A 211 14.21 -7.78 -8.70
N GLY A 212 15.24 -7.19 -8.08
CA GLY A 212 16.62 -7.29 -8.57
C GLY A 212 16.89 -6.45 -9.82
N HIS A 213 16.00 -5.52 -10.17
CA HIS A 213 16.29 -4.53 -11.21
C HIS A 213 17.54 -3.73 -10.86
N GLU A 214 18.31 -3.38 -11.90
CA GLU A 214 19.46 -2.49 -11.76
C GLU A 214 19.08 -1.16 -11.12
N GLU A 215 20.09 -0.52 -10.52
CA GLU A 215 19.98 0.78 -9.88
C GLU A 215 19.25 1.77 -10.79
N HIS A 216 18.39 2.57 -10.18
CA HIS A 216 17.82 3.73 -10.83
C HIS A 216 17.83 4.93 -9.91
N SER A 217 18.09 6.09 -10.50
CA SER A 217 17.99 7.35 -9.78
C SER A 217 16.59 7.92 -9.99
N CYS A 218 15.75 7.77 -8.96
CA CYS A 218 14.47 8.45 -8.87
C CYS A 218 14.55 9.77 -8.07
N GLY A 219 15.74 10.31 -7.82
CA GLY A 219 15.90 11.57 -7.09
C GLY A 219 15.18 11.57 -5.72
N ALA A 220 15.18 10.47 -4.98
CA ALA A 220 14.44 10.31 -3.71
C ALA A 220 12.90 10.39 -3.79
N SER A 221 12.32 10.24 -4.98
CA SER A 221 10.87 10.34 -5.18
C SER A 221 10.08 9.07 -4.84
N CYS A 222 10.69 8.03 -4.29
CA CYS A 222 10.01 6.77 -3.91
C CYS A 222 8.77 7.02 -3.04
N GLY A 223 8.83 8.05 -2.19
CA GLY A 223 7.77 8.54 -1.31
C GLY A 223 6.51 9.05 -2.03
N MET A 224 6.64 9.36 -3.32
CA MET A 224 5.61 10.00 -4.13
C MET A 224 5.17 9.11 -5.31
N GLY A 225 5.58 7.83 -5.32
CA GLY A 225 5.28 6.87 -6.38
C GLY A 225 6.48 6.59 -7.30
N CYS A 226 6.48 5.38 -7.88
CA CYS A 226 7.58 4.87 -8.70
C CYS A 226 7.22 4.95 -10.19
N ARG A 227 7.87 5.87 -10.92
CA ARG A 227 7.69 6.05 -12.37
C ARG A 227 8.13 4.83 -13.19
N GLU A 228 9.23 4.20 -12.84
CA GLU A 228 9.78 3.06 -13.59
C GLU A 228 9.06 1.73 -13.32
N GLY A 229 8.17 1.68 -12.32
CA GLY A 229 7.51 0.43 -11.92
C GLY A 229 8.44 -0.62 -11.32
N LYS A 230 9.68 -0.25 -10.94
CA LYS A 230 10.66 -1.19 -10.34
C LYS A 230 10.27 -1.60 -8.91
N LYS A 231 9.64 -0.71 -8.16
CA LYS A 231 9.13 -0.98 -6.80
C LYS A 231 7.93 -1.93 -6.88
N GLN A 232 8.09 -3.17 -6.41
CA GLN A 232 7.10 -4.24 -6.45
C GLN A 232 6.00 -4.09 -5.37
N GLY A 233 5.46 -2.89 -5.21
CA GLY A 233 4.30 -2.62 -4.37
C GLY A 233 3.01 -3.26 -4.93
N PRO A 234 1.88 -3.20 -4.21
CA PRO A 234 0.68 -3.97 -4.55
C PRO A 234 0.14 -3.69 -5.96
N ALA A 235 0.21 -2.45 -6.43
CA ALA A 235 -0.24 -2.06 -7.78
C ALA A 235 0.64 -2.64 -8.92
N VAL A 236 1.89 -3.02 -8.62
CA VAL A 236 2.84 -3.58 -9.60
C VAL A 236 2.91 -5.10 -9.50
N SER A 237 2.80 -5.67 -8.29
CA SER A 237 2.97 -7.11 -8.03
C SER A 237 1.65 -7.83 -7.78
N TRP A 238 1.06 -7.65 -6.60
CA TRP A 238 -0.04 -8.49 -6.11
C TRP A 238 -1.37 -8.28 -6.82
N LEU A 239 -1.77 -7.03 -7.07
CA LEU A 239 -3.06 -6.71 -7.70
C LEU A 239 -3.12 -7.16 -9.17
N PRO A 240 -2.07 -6.99 -9.99
CA PRO A 240 -2.02 -7.60 -11.33
C PRO A 240 -2.15 -9.13 -11.32
N LEU A 241 -1.53 -9.81 -10.34
CA LEU A 241 -1.69 -11.26 -10.18
C LEU A 241 -3.11 -11.65 -9.76
N ALA A 242 -3.76 -10.84 -8.92
CA ALA A 242 -5.17 -11.02 -8.57
C ALA A 242 -6.08 -10.81 -9.79
N ALA A 243 -5.81 -9.79 -10.61
CA ALA A 243 -6.56 -9.51 -11.84
C ALA A 243 -6.48 -10.68 -12.83
N LYS A 244 -5.27 -11.23 -13.02
CA LYS A 244 -5.05 -12.44 -13.83
C LYS A 244 -5.83 -13.65 -13.31
N SER A 245 -6.13 -13.69 -12.01
CA SER A 245 -6.91 -14.75 -11.36
C SER A 245 -8.41 -14.46 -11.32
N GLY A 246 -8.88 -13.38 -11.96
CA GLY A 246 -10.31 -13.04 -12.08
C GLY A 246 -10.86 -12.10 -11.01
N ALA A 247 -10.01 -11.52 -10.15
CA ALA A 247 -10.44 -10.46 -9.24
C ALA A 247 -10.92 -9.22 -10.03
N ARG A 248 -11.92 -8.52 -9.50
CA ARG A 248 -12.43 -7.26 -10.04
C ARG A 248 -12.17 -6.11 -9.08
N PHE A 249 -12.19 -4.89 -9.60
CA PHE A 249 -11.69 -3.72 -8.91
C PHE A 249 -12.61 -2.51 -9.04
N ILE A 250 -12.74 -1.74 -7.96
CA ILE A 250 -13.36 -0.41 -7.94
C ILE A 250 -12.39 0.55 -7.25
N GLU A 251 -12.06 1.65 -7.90
CA GLU A 251 -11.29 2.76 -7.33
C GLU A 251 -12.21 3.94 -6.98
N GLY A 252 -11.75 4.88 -6.16
CA GLY A 252 -12.57 6.02 -5.73
C GLY A 252 -13.77 5.67 -4.84
N PHE A 253 -13.83 4.45 -4.31
CA PHE A 253 -14.92 3.94 -3.48
C PHE A 253 -14.54 4.00 -2.00
N ASP A 254 -14.97 5.07 -1.33
CA ASP A 254 -14.76 5.26 0.10
C ASP A 254 -15.84 4.53 0.90
N VAL A 255 -15.47 3.40 1.52
CA VAL A 255 -16.39 2.60 2.34
C VAL A 255 -16.64 3.30 3.66
N SER A 256 -17.87 3.74 3.90
CA SER A 256 -18.26 4.40 5.16
C SER A 256 -18.92 3.46 6.15
N LYS A 257 -19.50 2.35 5.66
CA LYS A 257 -20.29 1.44 6.48
C LYS A 257 -20.29 0.02 5.91
N ILE A 258 -20.27 -0.95 6.83
CA ILE A 258 -20.50 -2.37 6.56
C ILE A 258 -21.90 -2.70 7.09
N THR A 259 -22.74 -3.34 6.25
CA THR A 259 -24.08 -3.79 6.65
C THR A 259 -24.03 -5.23 7.13
N PHE A 260 -24.90 -5.57 8.07
CA PHE A 260 -24.97 -6.89 8.66
C PHE A 260 -26.42 -7.37 8.71
N ASP A 261 -26.60 -8.67 8.49
CA ASP A 261 -27.86 -9.36 8.71
C ASP A 261 -27.66 -10.52 9.69
N ASP A 262 -28.72 -10.92 10.40
CA ASP A 262 -28.71 -12.10 11.25
C ASP A 262 -28.98 -13.35 10.43
N ARG A 263 -28.02 -14.27 10.37
CA ARG A 263 -28.17 -15.59 9.75
C ARG A 263 -27.72 -16.68 10.72
N ASN A 264 -28.60 -17.63 10.99
CA ASN A 264 -28.35 -18.74 11.94
C ASN A 264 -27.89 -18.29 13.34
N GLY A 265 -28.41 -17.15 13.82
CA GLY A 265 -28.04 -16.58 15.14
C GLY A 265 -26.66 -15.92 15.19
N LEU A 266 -25.99 -15.74 14.04
CA LEU A 266 -24.73 -15.01 13.91
C LEU A 266 -24.95 -13.76 13.04
N LYS A 267 -24.27 -12.67 13.40
CA LYS A 267 -24.21 -11.47 12.55
C LYS A 267 -23.24 -11.70 11.40
N GLU A 268 -23.75 -11.67 10.18
CA GLU A 268 -22.98 -11.84 8.96
C GLU A 268 -22.92 -10.53 8.19
N ALA A 269 -21.74 -10.15 7.68
CA ALA A 269 -21.59 -8.97 6.84
C ALA A 269 -22.21 -9.22 5.46
N THR A 270 -23.15 -8.37 5.04
CA THR A 270 -23.95 -8.57 3.81
C THR A 270 -23.77 -7.47 2.78
N GLY A 271 -23.01 -6.42 3.08
CA GLY A 271 -22.86 -5.29 2.16
C GLY A 271 -21.88 -4.24 2.63
N ILE A 272 -21.53 -3.34 1.71
CA ILE A 272 -20.81 -2.09 2.00
C ILE A 272 -21.56 -0.91 1.38
N GLU A 273 -21.54 0.21 2.09
CA GLU A 273 -22.07 1.48 1.60
C GLU A 273 -20.91 2.46 1.35
N ARG A 274 -21.03 3.26 0.29
CA ARG A 274 -20.11 4.37 0.03
C ARG A 274 -20.44 5.56 0.93
N GLY A 275 -19.43 6.21 1.48
CA GLY A 275 -19.55 7.55 2.06
C GLY A 275 -19.85 8.57 0.97
N LEU A 276 -21.11 9.01 0.88
CA LEU A 276 -21.50 10.13 0.02
C LEU A 276 -21.48 11.39 0.88
N GLY A 277 -20.78 12.44 0.43
CA GLY A 277 -21.06 13.80 0.89
C GLY A 277 -22.53 14.17 0.64
N PRO A 278 -23.03 15.31 1.17
CA PRO A 278 -24.45 15.61 1.30
C PRO A 278 -25.28 15.74 -0.01
N LEU A 279 -24.71 15.47 -1.17
CA LEU A 279 -25.36 15.52 -2.48
C LEU A 279 -24.92 14.29 -3.29
N VAL A 280 -25.89 13.47 -3.73
CA VAL A 280 -25.83 12.28 -4.62
C VAL A 280 -26.27 10.97 -3.92
N THR A 281 -27.11 10.24 -4.66
CA THR A 281 -27.87 9.01 -4.38
C THR A 281 -27.03 7.83 -3.86
N ARG A 282 -27.57 7.10 -2.86
CA ARG A 282 -26.97 5.92 -2.22
C ARG A 282 -26.59 4.85 -3.25
N GLN A 283 -25.30 4.56 -3.40
CA GLN A 283 -24.82 3.34 -4.05
C GLN A 283 -24.45 2.32 -2.95
N GLY A 284 -25.30 1.31 -2.78
CA GLY A 284 -25.04 0.17 -1.90
C GLY A 284 -24.58 -1.04 -2.72
N LEU A 285 -23.51 -1.70 -2.30
CA LEU A 285 -23.07 -2.98 -2.86
C LEU A 285 -23.52 -4.07 -1.89
N HIS A 286 -24.40 -4.96 -2.35
CA HIS A 286 -24.84 -6.14 -1.59
C HIS A 286 -24.00 -7.36 -1.98
N PHE A 287 -23.63 -8.16 -0.98
CA PHE A 287 -22.84 -9.37 -1.16
C PHE A 287 -23.59 -10.59 -0.64
N HIS A 288 -23.62 -11.64 -1.45
CA HIS A 288 -24.03 -12.96 -1.02
C HIS A 288 -22.77 -13.80 -0.83
N ALA A 289 -22.29 -13.89 0.42
CA ALA A 289 -21.34 -14.94 0.77
C ALA A 289 -22.02 -16.29 0.55
N ARG A 290 -21.42 -17.15 -0.28
CA ARG A 290 -21.80 -18.56 -0.34
C ARG A 290 -21.36 -19.24 0.95
N ASP A 291 -22.21 -20.09 1.50
CA ASP A 291 -21.89 -20.96 2.63
C ASP A 291 -20.55 -21.67 2.39
N GLY A 292 -19.50 -21.34 3.17
CA GLY A 292 -18.20 -22.02 3.02
C GLY A 292 -16.94 -21.26 3.45
N LEU A 293 -16.96 -19.93 3.60
CA LEU A 293 -15.77 -19.16 4.02
C LEU A 293 -15.26 -19.56 5.42
N GLY A 294 -16.16 -19.86 6.35
CA GLY A 294 -15.81 -20.38 7.69
C GLY A 294 -15.11 -21.74 7.66
N ASN A 295 -15.34 -22.53 6.60
CA ASN A 295 -14.67 -23.81 6.40
C ASN A 295 -13.33 -23.66 5.68
N LEU A 296 -13.01 -22.54 5.02
CA LEU A 296 -11.68 -22.35 4.41
C LEU A 296 -10.58 -22.19 5.47
N PHE A 297 -10.86 -21.43 6.52
CA PHE A 297 -9.95 -21.25 7.66
C PHE A 297 -9.81 -22.53 8.51
N LYS A 298 -10.84 -23.40 8.54
CA LYS A 298 -10.81 -24.68 9.26
C LYS A 298 -10.33 -25.87 8.44
N SER A 299 -10.55 -25.90 7.12
CA SER A 299 -10.26 -27.07 6.27
C SER A 299 -8.85 -27.09 5.68
N ARG A 300 -8.19 -25.92 5.50
CA ARG A 300 -6.78 -25.88 5.09
C ARG A 300 -5.81 -26.22 6.23
N GLN A 301 -6.22 -26.13 7.50
CA GLN A 301 -5.48 -26.73 8.62
C GLN A 301 -5.41 -28.27 8.55
N ARG A 302 -6.25 -28.94 7.74
CA ARG A 302 -6.30 -30.42 7.65
C ARG A 302 -5.78 -31.01 6.34
N LYS A 303 -5.45 -30.20 5.33
CA LYS A 303 -4.91 -30.68 4.04
C LYS A 303 -3.48 -30.22 3.74
N LEU A 304 -2.82 -29.62 4.73
CA LEU A 304 -1.39 -29.29 4.75
C LEU A 304 -0.68 -29.88 5.97
N LEU A 305 -1.25 -30.95 6.56
CA LEU A 305 -0.57 -31.88 7.47
C LEU A 305 -0.13 -33.11 6.69
#